data_AF-A0A1G7LLZ9-F1
#
_entry.id   AF-A0A1G7LLZ9-F1
#
_cell.length_a   1.000
_cell.length_b   1.000
_cell.length_c   1.000
_cell.angle_alpha   90.00
_cell.angle_beta   90.00
_cell.angle_gamma   90.00
#
_symmetry.space_group_name_H-M   'P 1'
#
loop_
_entity.id
_entity.type
_entity.pdbx_description
1 polymer ?
#
loop_
_entity_poly.entity_id
_entity_poly.type
_entity_poly.pdbx_seq_one_letter_code
_entity_poly.pdbx_strand_id
1 'polypeptide(L)'
;MKQILILLLFNIIFVDSQIKLNKKSEVEILFLSDKIYLNKMLKGENLEVKIINNTNCTYIIDPYSFREDNNVVDSKNNFILPIKYFTKGYYERFDDQQCEEDLIILKPKEEKLAKLSIFTIRGNYDINNGDKYYLKLQSFENRYTVIQYGCENYINTLEKKGYKMFEDIIEADIPFYP
;
A
#
# COMPACT_ATOMS: atom_id res chain seq x y z
N MET A 1 -49.68 -29.17 21.94
CA MET A 1 -48.92 -27.91 21.75
C MET A 1 -47.61 -28.24 21.06
N LYS A 2 -47.41 -27.80 19.81
CA LYS A 2 -46.13 -27.98 19.09
C LYS A 2 -45.22 -26.80 19.43
N GLN A 3 -44.13 -27.05 20.15
CA GLN A 3 -43.05 -26.08 20.31
C GLN A 3 -42.24 -26.08 19.00
N ILE A 4 -42.31 -24.99 18.25
CA ILE A 4 -41.44 -24.75 17.11
C ILE A 4 -40.13 -24.20 17.68
N LEU A 5 -39.08 -25.03 17.64
CA LEU A 5 -37.72 -24.63 18.01
C LEU A 5 -37.10 -23.93 16.79
N ILE A 6 -36.99 -22.60 16.86
CA ILE A 6 -36.29 -21.81 15.83
C ILE A 6 -34.80 -21.78 16.22
N LEU A 7 -33.98 -22.59 15.55
CA LEU A 7 -32.52 -22.48 15.62
C LEU A 7 -32.08 -21.27 14.76
N LEU A 8 -31.72 -20.17 15.42
CA LEU A 8 -31.04 -19.04 14.79
C LEU A 8 -29.57 -19.41 14.56
N LEU A 9 -29.22 -19.77 13.33
CA LEU A 9 -27.84 -19.88 12.85
C LEU A 9 -27.25 -18.47 12.75
N PHE A 10 -26.68 -17.96 13.84
CA PHE A 10 -25.79 -16.79 13.79
C PHE A 10 -24.47 -17.22 13.16
N ASN A 11 -24.37 -17.09 11.83
CA ASN A 11 -23.06 -17.05 11.19
C ASN A 11 -22.33 -15.82 11.72
N ILE A 12 -21.28 -16.04 12.52
CA ILE A 12 -20.37 -14.99 12.94
C ILE A 12 -19.60 -14.57 11.67
N ILE A 13 -20.11 -13.53 11.00
CA ILE A 13 -19.39 -12.89 9.90
C ILE A 13 -18.26 -12.10 10.55
N PHE A 14 -17.06 -12.68 10.59
CA PHE A 14 -15.85 -11.91 10.87
C PHE A 14 -15.63 -10.98 9.67
N VAL A 15 -16.02 -9.72 9.83
CA VAL A 15 -15.68 -8.67 8.88
C VAL A 15 -14.23 -8.32 9.15
N ASP A 16 -13.31 -8.88 8.38
CA ASP A 16 -11.93 -8.39 8.38
C ASP A 16 -11.95 -6.94 7.90
N SER A 17 -11.54 -6.03 8.78
CA SER A 17 -11.47 -4.61 8.46
C SER A 17 -10.37 -4.37 7.43
N GLN A 18 -10.73 -3.81 6.28
CA GLN A 18 -9.81 -3.42 5.22
C GLN A 18 -9.90 -1.91 5.00
N ILE A 19 -8.76 -1.27 4.77
CA ILE A 19 -8.68 0.16 4.47
C ILE A 19 -8.38 0.32 2.98
N LYS A 20 -9.29 0.92 2.22
CA LYS A 20 -8.99 1.33 0.84
C LYS A 20 -8.03 2.50 0.86
N LEU A 21 -6.89 2.36 0.18
CA LEU A 21 -5.78 3.30 0.27
C LEU A 21 -5.75 4.34 -0.84
N ASN A 22 -6.40 4.09 -1.98
CA ASN A 22 -6.33 4.95 -3.16
C ASN A 22 -7.72 5.44 -3.59
N LYS A 23 -7.77 6.48 -4.43
CA LYS A 23 -9.03 7.14 -4.81
C LYS A 23 -9.69 6.53 -6.03
N LYS A 24 -8.93 6.11 -7.04
CA LYS A 24 -9.50 5.57 -8.28
C LYS A 24 -10.15 4.21 -8.02
N SER A 25 -11.15 3.88 -8.84
CA SER A 25 -11.84 2.59 -8.81
C SER A 25 -11.34 1.62 -9.88
N GLU A 26 -10.56 2.08 -10.86
CA GLU A 26 -10.01 1.23 -11.93
C GLU A 26 -9.09 0.14 -11.37
N VAL A 27 -8.19 0.54 -10.49
CA VAL A 27 -7.36 -0.36 -9.68
C VAL A 27 -7.57 0.06 -8.23
N GLU A 28 -7.90 -0.89 -7.36
CA GLU A 28 -8.06 -0.65 -5.92
C GLU A 28 -6.91 -1.27 -5.16
N ILE A 29 -6.40 -0.54 -4.17
CA ILE A 29 -5.37 -0.99 -3.25
C ILE A 29 -5.98 -1.00 -1.85
N LEU A 30 -6.08 -2.19 -1.27
CA LEU A 30 -6.69 -2.43 0.03
C LEU A 30 -5.63 -2.89 1.03
N PHE A 31 -5.46 -2.16 2.12
CA PHE A 31 -4.69 -2.62 3.26
C PHE A 31 -5.50 -3.63 4.05
N LEU A 32 -4.91 -4.79 4.30
CA LEU A 32 -5.60 -5.94 4.92
C LEU A 32 -5.62 -5.91 6.45
N SER A 33 -5.20 -4.80 7.04
CA SER A 33 -5.24 -4.56 8.48
C SER A 33 -5.93 -3.22 8.76
N ASP A 34 -6.41 -3.05 9.98
CA ASP A 34 -7.02 -1.81 10.47
C ASP A 34 -6.01 -0.90 11.17
N LYS A 35 -4.77 -1.36 11.33
CA LYS A 35 -3.71 -0.65 12.07
C LYS A 35 -2.31 -1.07 11.66
N ILE A 36 -1.36 -0.23 12.01
CA ILE A 36 0.08 -0.46 11.85
C ILE A 36 0.74 -0.38 13.22
N TYR A 37 1.73 -1.24 13.44
CA TYR A 37 2.55 -1.23 14.65
C TYR A 37 3.96 -0.74 14.31
N LEU A 38 4.48 0.20 15.10
CA LEU A 38 5.81 0.76 14.99
C LEU A 38 6.87 -0.35 15.07
N ASN A 39 6.72 -1.29 16.00
CA ASN A 39 7.67 -2.40 16.12
C ASN A 39 7.77 -3.27 14.84
N LYS A 40 6.68 -3.47 14.10
CA LYS A 40 6.66 -4.20 12.83
C LYS A 40 7.38 -3.42 11.74
N MET A 41 7.08 -2.11 11.65
CA MET A 41 7.76 -1.20 10.74
C MET A 41 9.27 -1.16 10.97
N LEU A 42 9.71 -1.08 12.24
CA LEU A 42 11.13 -1.03 12.62
C LEU A 42 11.87 -2.35 12.32
N LYS A 43 11.17 -3.48 12.33
CA LYS A 43 11.72 -4.79 11.92
C LYS A 43 11.76 -4.98 10.40
N GLY A 44 11.26 -4.00 9.63
CA GLY A 44 11.10 -4.15 8.18
C GLY A 44 10.07 -5.22 7.81
N GLU A 45 9.08 -5.48 8.67
CA GLU A 45 7.99 -6.37 8.30
C GLU A 45 7.23 -5.75 7.13
N ASN A 46 7.16 -6.50 6.03
CA ASN A 46 6.48 -6.05 4.83
C ASN A 46 4.97 -6.14 5.03
N LEU A 47 4.32 -4.99 5.04
CA LEU A 47 2.87 -4.88 5.09
C LEU A 47 2.28 -5.20 3.70
N GLU A 48 1.44 -6.23 3.65
CA GLU A 48 0.79 -6.66 2.41
C GLU A 48 -0.49 -5.87 2.15
N VAL A 49 -0.73 -5.62 0.87
CA VAL A 49 -1.98 -5.07 0.34
C VAL A 49 -2.59 -6.05 -0.64
N LYS A 50 -3.91 -5.97 -0.80
CA LYS A 50 -4.60 -6.55 -1.94
C LYS A 50 -4.75 -5.50 -3.02
N ILE A 51 -4.36 -5.83 -4.25
CA ILE A 51 -4.54 -5.00 -5.43
C ILE A 51 -5.58 -5.66 -6.33
N ILE A 52 -6.60 -4.92 -6.74
CA ILE A 52 -7.75 -5.40 -7.53
C ILE A 52 -7.85 -4.58 -8.80
N ASN A 53 -7.84 -5.23 -9.97
CA ASN A 53 -8.13 -4.56 -11.23
C ASN A 53 -9.61 -4.71 -11.61
N ASN A 54 -10.35 -3.61 -11.60
CA ASN A 54 -11.77 -3.61 -11.94
C ASN A 54 -12.03 -3.37 -13.43
N THR A 55 -11.02 -3.28 -14.27
CA THR A 55 -11.14 -2.97 -15.70
C THR A 55 -10.83 -4.14 -16.62
N ASN A 56 -10.88 -3.90 -17.92
CA ASN A 56 -10.44 -4.83 -18.97
C ASN A 56 -9.01 -4.51 -19.48
N CYS A 57 -8.31 -3.55 -18.86
CA CYS A 57 -6.93 -3.20 -19.20
C CYS A 57 -5.94 -4.01 -18.36
N THR A 58 -4.72 -4.21 -18.86
CA THR A 58 -3.59 -4.70 -18.05
C THR A 58 -2.83 -3.50 -17.51
N TYR A 59 -2.53 -3.49 -16.21
CA TYR A 59 -1.75 -2.44 -15.57
C TYR A 59 -0.33 -2.89 -15.22
N ILE A 60 0.58 -1.93 -15.28
CA ILE A 60 1.96 -2.01 -14.79
C ILE A 60 2.00 -1.21 -13.50
N ILE A 61 2.40 -1.85 -12.41
CA ILE A 61 2.57 -1.22 -11.09
C ILE A 61 4.00 -1.49 -10.65
N ASP A 62 4.75 -0.46 -10.28
CA ASP A 62 6.06 -0.62 -9.69
C ASP A 62 5.95 -0.55 -8.15
N PRO A 63 6.19 -1.67 -7.45
CA PRO A 63 6.07 -1.71 -6.00
C PRO A 63 7.03 -0.77 -5.26
N TYR A 64 8.10 -0.29 -5.90
CA TYR A 64 9.13 0.55 -5.27
C TYR A 64 9.11 2.01 -5.71
N SER A 65 8.33 2.36 -6.74
CA SER A 65 8.40 3.71 -7.33
C SER A 65 7.50 4.75 -6.67
N PHE A 66 6.72 4.35 -5.67
CA PHE A 66 5.85 5.25 -4.93
C PHE A 66 6.66 6.38 -4.28
N ARG A 67 6.40 7.61 -4.69
CA ARG A 67 6.97 8.78 -4.01
C ARG A 67 6.14 9.07 -2.79
N GLU A 68 6.73 8.83 -1.63
CA GLU A 68 6.10 8.93 -0.32
C GLU A 68 6.37 10.26 0.41
N ASP A 69 5.39 10.73 1.16
CA ASP A 69 5.50 11.85 2.11
C ASP A 69 4.75 11.53 3.41
N ASN A 70 4.98 10.33 3.94
CA ASN A 70 4.27 9.81 5.10
C ASN A 70 4.65 10.56 6.38
N ASN A 71 3.65 10.79 7.24
CA ASN A 71 3.83 11.50 8.51
C ASN A 71 3.14 10.77 9.66
N VAL A 72 3.76 10.79 10.84
CA VAL A 72 3.09 10.35 12.09
C VAL A 72 2.47 11.58 12.74
N VAL A 73 1.21 11.47 13.12
CA VAL A 73 0.48 12.54 13.81
C VAL A 73 -0.24 12.03 15.05
N ASP A 74 -0.49 12.91 16.02
CA ASP A 74 -1.38 12.62 17.15
C ASP A 74 -2.88 12.76 16.78
N SER A 75 -3.75 12.44 17.73
CA SER A 75 -5.22 12.63 17.59
C SER A 75 -5.69 14.07 17.34
N LYS A 76 -4.83 15.08 17.54
CA LYS A 76 -5.10 16.49 17.25
C LYS A 76 -4.46 16.92 15.92
N ASN A 77 -3.93 15.96 15.15
CA ASN A 77 -3.24 16.18 13.88
C ASN A 77 -1.92 16.97 14.00
N ASN A 78 -1.29 16.97 15.18
CA ASN A 78 0.06 17.52 15.34
C ASN A 78 1.08 16.52 14.83
N PHE A 79 2.07 17.00 14.05
CA PHE A 79 3.18 16.18 13.60
C PHE A 79 4.04 15.71 14.77
N ILE A 80 4.28 14.40 14.82
CA ILE A 80 5.28 13.81 15.70
C ILE A 80 6.57 13.68 14.90
N LEU A 81 7.63 14.31 15.37
CA LEU A 81 8.93 14.20 14.74
C LEU A 81 9.68 12.97 15.27
N PRO A 82 10.41 12.25 14.42
CA PRO A 82 11.22 11.14 14.89
C PRO A 82 12.38 11.65 15.76
N ILE A 83 12.70 10.89 16.81
CA ILE A 83 13.87 11.11 17.67
C ILE A 83 15.19 10.82 16.93
N LYS A 84 15.14 9.95 15.91
CA LYS A 84 16.28 9.61 15.06
C LYS A 84 15.78 9.30 13.66
N TYR A 85 16.25 10.08 12.69
CA TYR A 85 15.91 9.90 11.27
C TYR A 85 16.65 8.70 10.66
N PHE A 86 15.98 8.03 9.74
CA PHE A 86 16.60 7.04 8.87
C PHE A 86 17.20 7.71 7.64
N THR A 87 18.36 7.22 7.20
CA THR A 87 18.91 7.53 5.89
C THR A 87 18.36 6.52 4.89
N LYS A 88 17.58 6.97 3.91
CA LYS A 88 17.08 6.11 2.83
C LYS A 88 18.01 6.24 1.62
N GLY A 89 18.47 5.10 1.10
CA GLY A 89 19.15 5.05 -0.19
C GLY A 89 18.15 5.12 -1.34
N TYR A 90 18.65 5.33 -2.55
CA TYR A 90 17.85 5.17 -3.76
C TYR A 90 17.88 3.70 -4.17
N TYR A 91 16.72 3.14 -4.47
CA TYR A 91 16.62 1.90 -5.21
C TYR A 91 16.94 2.20 -6.68
N GLU A 92 17.53 1.26 -7.41
CA GLU A 92 17.85 1.42 -8.83
C GLU A 92 17.88 0.03 -9.48
N ARG A 93 17.33 -0.08 -10.69
CA ARG A 93 17.46 -1.26 -11.54
C ARG A 93 18.41 -0.95 -12.68
N PHE A 94 19.26 -1.91 -13.01
CA PHE A 94 20.36 -1.75 -13.97
C PHE A 94 20.02 -2.33 -15.36
N ASP A 95 19.01 -3.20 -15.45
CA ASP A 95 18.60 -3.83 -16.70
C ASP A 95 17.10 -4.16 -16.75
N ASP A 96 16.62 -4.49 -17.96
CA ASP A 96 15.23 -4.84 -18.22
C ASP A 96 14.81 -6.17 -17.55
N GLN A 97 15.76 -7.05 -17.21
CA GLN A 97 15.44 -8.31 -16.53
C GLN A 97 14.99 -8.03 -15.10
N GLN A 98 15.67 -7.16 -14.37
CA GLN A 98 15.24 -6.71 -13.05
C GLN A 98 13.86 -6.05 -13.11
N CYS A 99 13.59 -5.27 -14.15
CA CYS A 99 12.27 -4.69 -14.37
C CYS A 99 11.17 -5.75 -14.60
N GLU A 100 11.47 -6.80 -15.36
CA GLU A 100 10.54 -7.91 -15.55
C GLU A 100 10.27 -8.68 -14.25
N GLU A 101 11.27 -8.85 -13.39
CA GLU A 101 11.15 -9.56 -12.11
C GLU A 101 10.37 -8.76 -11.06
N ASP A 102 10.54 -7.44 -11.03
CA ASP A 102 9.99 -6.60 -9.96
C ASP A 102 8.65 -5.94 -10.29
N LEU A 103 8.39 -5.61 -11.57
CA LEU A 103 7.14 -4.92 -11.93
C LEU A 103 5.94 -5.87 -11.78
N ILE A 104 4.91 -5.37 -11.12
CA ILE A 104 3.65 -6.09 -10.98
C ILE A 104 2.84 -5.87 -12.25
N ILE A 105 2.67 -6.96 -13.01
CA ILE A 105 1.71 -7.02 -14.13
C ILE A 105 0.37 -7.47 -13.57
N LEU A 106 -0.62 -6.57 -13.59
CA LEU A 106 -1.97 -6.81 -13.10
C LEU A 106 -2.95 -6.94 -14.27
N LYS A 107 -3.36 -8.17 -14.57
CA LYS A 107 -4.23 -8.54 -15.69
C LYS A 107 -5.67 -8.05 -15.47
N PRO A 108 -6.49 -8.01 -16.54
CA PRO A 108 -7.91 -7.72 -16.44
C PRO A 108 -8.60 -8.55 -15.37
N LYS A 109 -9.38 -7.90 -14.49
CA LYS A 109 -10.18 -8.56 -13.44
C LYS A 109 -9.36 -9.38 -12.43
N GLU A 110 -8.04 -9.19 -12.39
CA GLU A 110 -7.15 -9.92 -11.50
C GLU A 110 -7.09 -9.26 -10.12
N GLU A 111 -6.98 -10.11 -9.10
CA GLU A 111 -6.66 -9.72 -7.73
C GLU A 111 -5.32 -10.35 -7.32
N LYS A 112 -4.46 -9.57 -6.66
CA LYS A 112 -3.18 -10.06 -6.12
C LYS A 112 -2.92 -9.54 -4.73
N LEU A 113 -2.22 -10.34 -3.94
CA LEU A 113 -1.50 -9.84 -2.78
C LEU A 113 -0.14 -9.32 -3.23
N ALA A 114 0.23 -8.14 -2.74
CA ALA A 114 1.47 -7.49 -3.11
C ALA A 114 2.06 -6.72 -1.92
N LYS A 115 3.36 -6.49 -1.99
CA LYS A 115 4.09 -5.62 -1.08
C LYS A 115 4.45 -4.36 -1.83
N LEU A 116 3.97 -3.22 -1.33
CA LEU A 116 4.26 -1.92 -1.91
C LEU A 116 5.09 -1.12 -0.90
N SER A 117 6.09 -0.39 -1.39
CA SER A 117 6.91 0.55 -0.60
C SER A 117 6.14 1.83 -0.28
N ILE A 118 4.92 1.70 0.24
CA ILE A 118 4.03 2.82 0.57
C ILE A 118 3.93 3.04 2.09
N PHE A 119 4.21 2.00 2.88
CA PHE A 119 4.25 2.09 4.33
C PHE A 119 5.67 2.34 4.79
N THR A 120 6.05 3.60 4.88
CA THR A 120 7.37 4.00 5.38
C THR A 120 7.24 5.02 6.49
N ILE A 121 8.20 4.98 7.42
CA ILE A 121 8.32 5.96 8.51
C ILE A 121 9.70 6.61 8.41
N ARG A 122 9.80 7.87 8.84
CA ARG A 122 11.02 8.67 8.65
C ARG A 122 12.13 8.37 9.66
N GLY A 123 11.84 7.57 10.69
CA GLY A 123 12.76 7.33 11.78
C GLY A 123 12.17 6.53 12.92
N ASN A 124 12.85 6.57 14.07
CA ASN A 124 12.32 6.10 15.34
C ASN A 124 11.47 7.20 15.97
N TYR A 125 10.35 6.83 16.57
CA TYR A 125 9.43 7.74 17.23
C TYR A 125 9.34 7.41 18.71
N ASP A 126 9.25 8.45 19.54
CA ASP A 126 8.92 8.32 20.95
C ASP A 126 7.41 8.52 21.10
N ILE A 127 6.67 7.41 21.14
CA ILE A 127 5.20 7.39 21.19
C ILE A 127 4.73 6.51 22.35
N ASN A 128 3.70 6.97 23.06
CA ASN A 128 3.23 6.31 24.28
C ASN A 128 2.09 5.32 24.00
N ASN A 129 2.05 4.19 24.72
CA ASN A 129 0.99 3.18 24.59
C ASN A 129 -0.43 3.69 24.91
N GLY A 130 -0.57 4.80 25.65
CA GLY A 130 -1.86 5.36 26.06
C GLY A 130 -2.41 6.43 25.10
N ASP A 131 -1.59 6.94 24.20
CA ASP A 131 -1.95 8.01 23.27
C ASP A 131 -2.38 7.41 21.91
N LYS A 132 -3.18 8.17 21.16
CA LYS A 132 -3.63 7.78 19.82
C LYS A 132 -2.81 8.50 18.77
N TYR A 133 -2.22 7.72 17.87
CA TYR A 133 -1.46 8.20 16.73
C TYR A 133 -1.99 7.63 15.42
N TYR A 134 -1.64 8.30 14.33
CA TYR A 134 -1.99 7.92 12.98
C TYR A 134 -0.77 8.04 12.07
N LEU A 135 -0.62 7.08 11.17
CA LEU A 135 0.24 7.21 10.02
C LEU A 135 -0.60 7.80 8.89
N LYS A 136 -0.30 9.06 8.55
CA LYS A 136 -0.83 9.71 7.37
C LYS A 136 -0.03 9.22 6.17
N LEU A 137 -0.62 8.29 5.42
CA LEU A 137 -0.09 7.84 4.16
C LEU A 137 -0.37 8.89 3.10
N GLN A 138 0.69 9.27 2.40
CA GLN A 138 0.59 10.08 1.20
C GLN A 138 1.67 9.61 0.25
N SER A 139 1.28 8.92 -0.81
CA SER A 139 2.20 8.56 -1.86
C SER A 139 1.54 8.63 -3.22
N PHE A 140 2.34 8.81 -4.26
CA PHE A 140 1.83 8.75 -5.62
C PHE A 140 2.77 7.93 -6.49
N GLU A 141 2.19 7.34 -7.52
CA GLU A 141 2.91 6.68 -8.58
C GLU A 141 2.42 7.24 -9.92
N ASN A 142 3.36 7.43 -10.83
CA ASN A 142 3.05 7.70 -12.23
C ASN A 142 4.18 7.18 -13.12
N ARG A 143 4.00 7.28 -14.43
CA ARG A 143 5.03 6.86 -15.38
C ARG A 143 6.41 7.46 -15.10
N TYR A 144 6.48 8.73 -14.68
CA TYR A 144 7.75 9.41 -14.42
C TYR A 144 8.48 8.82 -13.21
N THR A 145 7.78 8.53 -12.11
CA THR A 145 8.42 7.93 -10.92
C THR A 145 8.97 6.55 -11.23
N VAL A 146 8.27 5.77 -12.05
CA VAL A 146 8.70 4.41 -12.41
C VAL A 146 9.96 4.41 -13.28
N ILE A 147 10.02 5.26 -14.31
CA ILE A 147 11.19 5.30 -15.21
C ILE A 147 12.46 5.82 -14.52
N GLN A 148 12.33 6.61 -13.44
CA GLN A 148 13.48 7.03 -12.63
C GLN A 148 14.26 5.86 -12.03
N TYR A 149 13.64 4.68 -11.90
CA TYR A 149 14.25 3.47 -11.37
C TYR A 149 14.83 2.54 -12.46
N GLY A 150 14.98 3.01 -13.71
CA GLY A 150 15.72 2.29 -14.76
C GLY A 150 14.89 1.45 -15.74
N CYS A 151 13.55 1.44 -15.63
CA CYS A 151 12.68 0.56 -16.44
C CYS A 151 12.13 1.14 -17.73
N GLU A 152 12.71 2.23 -18.25
CA GLU A 152 12.14 2.95 -19.39
C GLU A 152 11.96 2.06 -20.64
N ASN A 153 12.97 1.27 -21.01
CA ASN A 153 12.94 0.43 -22.21
C ASN A 153 11.88 -0.67 -22.11
N TYR A 154 11.86 -1.39 -20.98
CA TYR A 154 10.85 -2.42 -20.73
C TYR A 154 9.42 -1.85 -20.69
N ILE A 155 9.21 -0.72 -20.02
CA ILE A 155 7.89 -0.06 -19.95
C ILE A 155 7.42 0.37 -21.32
N ASN A 156 8.29 1.00 -22.12
CA ASN A 156 7.99 1.36 -23.51
C ASN A 156 7.54 0.15 -24.33
N THR A 157 8.14 -1.02 -24.08
CA THR A 157 7.77 -2.28 -24.74
C THR A 157 6.38 -2.77 -24.32
N LEU A 158 6.04 -2.67 -23.03
CA LEU A 158 4.72 -3.04 -22.51
C LEU A 158 3.62 -2.07 -22.96
N GLU A 159 3.88 -0.76 -22.94
CA GLU A 159 2.93 0.25 -23.42
C GLU A 159 2.58 0.05 -24.90
N LYS A 160 3.57 -0.30 -25.75
CA LYS A 160 3.34 -0.69 -27.16
C LYS A 160 2.46 -1.94 -27.31
N LYS A 161 2.43 -2.82 -26.31
CA LYS A 161 1.53 -3.99 -26.25
C LYS A 161 0.14 -3.64 -25.71
N GLY A 162 -0.12 -2.37 -25.37
CA GLY A 162 -1.41 -1.88 -24.87
C GLY A 162 -1.55 -1.91 -23.34
N TYR A 163 -0.46 -2.10 -22.60
CA TYR A 163 -0.45 -2.08 -21.14
C TYR A 163 -0.51 -0.64 -20.67
N LYS A 164 -1.16 -0.38 -19.54
CA LYS A 164 -1.28 0.94 -18.94
C LYS A 164 -0.41 1.06 -17.71
N MET A 165 0.26 2.19 -17.55
CA MET A 165 0.86 2.51 -16.25
C MET A 165 -0.25 2.74 -15.22
N PHE A 166 -0.04 2.23 -14.01
CA PHE A 166 -0.82 2.66 -12.87
C PHE A 166 -0.42 4.10 -12.52
N GLU A 167 -1.44 4.95 -12.39
CA GLU A 167 -1.25 6.34 -12.00
C GLU A 167 -2.33 6.70 -11.01
N ASP A 168 -1.97 6.80 -9.73
CA ASP A 168 -2.91 7.22 -8.69
C ASP A 168 -2.19 7.81 -7.48
N ILE A 169 -2.99 8.39 -6.60
CA ILE A 169 -2.59 8.84 -5.29
C ILE A 169 -3.12 7.83 -4.26
N ILE A 170 -2.21 7.41 -3.39
CA ILE A 170 -2.49 6.67 -2.17
C ILE A 170 -2.54 7.69 -1.04
N GLU A 171 -3.67 7.74 -0.36
CA GLU A 171 -3.95 8.67 0.73
C GLU A 171 -4.85 8.00 1.76
N ALA A 172 -4.35 7.81 2.98
CA ALA A 172 -5.11 7.19 4.07
C ALA A 172 -4.55 7.58 5.44
N ASP A 173 -5.44 7.68 6.43
CA ASP A 173 -5.06 7.83 7.84
C ASP A 173 -5.22 6.46 8.52
N ILE A 174 -4.10 5.84 8.91
CA ILE A 174 -4.09 4.50 9.49
C ILE A 174 -3.72 4.59 10.97
N PRO A 175 -4.51 3.99 11.89
CA PRO A 175 -4.14 3.88 13.29
C PRO A 175 -2.71 3.34 13.47
N PHE A 176 -1.90 4.07 14.22
CA PHE A 176 -0.48 3.78 14.43
C PHE A 176 -0.22 3.53 15.92
N TYR A 177 0.23 2.33 16.24
CA TYR A 177 0.49 1.88 17.61
C TYR A 177 1.99 1.63 17.82
N PRO A 178 2.50 1.81 19.05
CA PRO A 178 3.84 1.38 19.44
C PRO A 178 4.08 -0.13 19.19
#